data_AF-A0A7S2GQG5-F1
#
_entry.id   AF-A0A7S2GQG5-F1
#
_cell.length_a   1.000
_cell.length_b   1.000
_cell.length_c   1.000
_cell.angle_alpha   90.00
_cell.angle_beta   90.00
_cell.angle_gamma   90.00
#
_symmetry.space_group_name_H-M   'P 1'
#
loop_
_entity.id
_entity.type
_entity.pdbx_description
1 polymer ?
#
loop_
_entity_poly.entity_id
_entity_poly.type
_entity_poly.pdbx_seq_one_letter_code
_entity_poly.pdbx_strand_id
1 'polypeptide(L)'
;GRYFDTLVKRAEDMDRTEAFRSIRLTSVFGGYSKAGFPFVDSPVSQVLTYLRKAWQKFGDRWVWSFNVYPFWDNTCSGDFAAVPGGMADFRMRISAVTKQKNDTMWMTETGWSSAPPQYYNEPCKGYCSLARLQKYYEDFMHWELGGPVDGDTDHAFYFTMRDARNFDITESFGLVETCQNVSCKLQKAEDLVVI
;
A
#
# COMPACT_ATOMS: atom_id res chain seq x y z
N GLY A 1 14.40 17.47 -10.27
CA GLY A 1 14.96 16.25 -9.65
C GLY A 1 14.31 15.08 -10.34
N ARG A 2 15.09 14.11 -10.85
CA ARG A 2 14.66 13.19 -11.92
C ARG A 2 13.25 12.60 -11.76
N TYR A 3 12.88 12.12 -10.57
CA TYR A 3 11.56 11.54 -10.33
C TYR A 3 10.42 12.55 -10.39
N PHE A 4 10.60 13.75 -9.83
CA PHE A 4 9.58 14.81 -9.91
C PHE A 4 9.41 15.31 -11.34
N ASP A 5 10.52 15.50 -12.06
CA ASP A 5 10.49 15.95 -13.46
C ASP A 5 9.79 14.89 -14.34
N THR A 6 9.96 13.60 -14.01
CA THR A 6 9.24 12.50 -14.66
C THR A 6 7.74 12.56 -14.36
N LEU A 7 7.33 12.78 -13.10
CA LEU A 7 5.92 12.93 -12.75
C LEU A 7 5.26 14.08 -13.53
N VAL A 8 5.92 15.25 -13.58
CA VAL A 8 5.43 16.41 -14.35
C VAL A 8 5.25 16.07 -15.81
N LYS A 9 6.25 15.45 -16.45
CA LYS A 9 6.15 15.03 -17.84
C LYS A 9 4.99 14.06 -18.08
N ARG A 10 4.74 13.12 -17.17
CA ARG A 10 3.63 12.16 -17.29
C ARG A 10 2.27 12.83 -17.12
N ALA A 11 2.15 13.77 -16.19
CA ALA A 11 0.94 14.59 -16.06
C ALA A 11 0.67 15.39 -17.34
N GLU A 12 1.70 16.04 -17.90
CA GLU A 12 1.58 16.78 -19.17
C GLU A 12 1.19 15.88 -20.35
N ASP A 13 1.74 14.67 -20.43
CA ASP A 13 1.36 13.69 -21.46
C ASP A 13 -0.12 13.29 -21.33
N MET A 14 -0.61 13.03 -20.12
CA MET A 14 -2.03 12.74 -19.87
C MET A 14 -2.92 13.94 -20.22
N ASP A 15 -2.49 15.15 -19.90
CA ASP A 15 -3.27 16.38 -20.12
C ASP A 15 -3.47 16.74 -21.60
N ARG A 16 -2.76 16.06 -22.51
CA ARG A 16 -3.03 16.13 -23.96
C ARG A 16 -4.36 15.49 -24.35
N THR A 17 -4.89 14.59 -23.52
CA THR A 17 -6.22 14.00 -23.68
C THR A 17 -7.18 14.65 -22.69
N GLU A 18 -8.23 15.29 -23.18
CA GLU A 18 -9.19 16.02 -22.34
C GLU A 18 -9.77 15.15 -21.22
N ALA A 19 -10.09 13.89 -21.52
CA ALA A 19 -10.62 12.91 -20.58
C ALA A 19 -9.69 12.60 -19.38
N PHE A 20 -8.38 12.90 -19.49
CA PHE A 20 -7.40 12.57 -18.45
C PHE A 20 -6.93 13.78 -17.63
N ARG A 21 -7.32 15.00 -18.01
CA ARG A 21 -6.92 16.24 -17.31
C ARG A 21 -7.37 16.28 -15.86
N SER A 22 -8.50 15.64 -15.55
CA SER A 22 -9.09 15.59 -14.20
C SER A 22 -8.64 14.38 -13.38
N ILE A 23 -7.90 13.43 -13.96
CA ILE A 23 -7.46 12.22 -13.24
C ILE A 23 -6.49 12.62 -12.13
N ARG A 24 -6.69 12.08 -10.93
CA ARG A 24 -5.80 12.27 -9.79
C ARG A 24 -4.38 11.73 -10.08
N LEU A 25 -3.37 12.41 -9.55
CA LEU A 25 -1.96 12.09 -9.72
C LEU A 25 -1.38 11.60 -8.40
N THR A 26 -0.55 10.56 -8.47
CA THR A 26 0.13 10.05 -7.27
C THR A 26 1.46 9.38 -7.60
N SER A 27 2.23 9.10 -6.56
CA SER A 27 3.38 8.20 -6.56
C SER A 27 3.32 7.36 -5.31
N VAL A 28 3.76 6.11 -5.41
CA VAL A 28 3.66 5.13 -4.32
C VAL A 28 4.91 5.20 -3.45
N PHE A 29 4.72 5.24 -2.12
CA PHE A 29 5.80 5.24 -1.14
C PHE A 29 5.61 4.14 -0.10
N GLY A 30 6.67 3.38 0.20
CA GLY A 30 6.68 2.39 1.27
C GLY A 30 7.00 2.99 2.64
N GLY A 31 7.05 2.12 3.66
CA GLY A 31 7.31 2.51 5.06
C GLY A 31 8.60 3.29 5.29
N TYR A 32 9.65 3.08 4.48
CA TYR A 32 10.91 3.83 4.59
C TYR A 32 10.74 5.35 4.37
N SER A 33 9.68 5.79 3.70
CA SER A 33 9.35 7.23 3.60
C SER A 33 9.25 7.92 4.96
N LYS A 34 8.97 7.16 6.03
CA LYS A 34 8.82 7.61 7.41
C LYS A 34 10.13 7.70 8.19
N ALA A 35 11.28 7.39 7.58
CA ALA A 35 12.60 7.40 8.24
C ALA A 35 13.07 8.81 8.70
N GLY A 36 12.31 9.86 8.40
CA GLY A 36 12.43 11.20 8.99
C GLY A 36 11.06 11.80 9.26
N PHE A 37 10.99 12.98 9.87
CA PHE A 37 9.73 13.69 10.10
C PHE A 37 9.74 15.08 9.43
N PRO A 38 8.69 15.46 8.68
CA PRO A 38 7.48 14.69 8.40
C PRO A 38 7.70 13.49 7.46
N PHE A 39 8.71 13.54 6.58
CA PHE A 39 9.17 12.42 5.76
C PHE A 39 10.70 12.49 5.64
N VAL A 40 11.34 11.40 5.22
CA VAL A 40 12.79 11.37 5.01
C VAL A 40 13.22 12.39 3.95
N ASP A 41 14.24 13.17 4.27
CA ASP A 41 14.85 14.16 3.38
C ASP A 41 16.36 14.24 3.66
N SER A 42 17.13 13.47 2.91
CA SER A 42 18.57 13.38 2.99
C SER A 42 19.18 13.53 1.59
N PRO A 43 20.51 13.69 1.47
CA PRO A 43 21.17 13.74 0.17
C PRO A 43 20.90 12.50 -0.72
N VAL A 44 20.59 11.35 -0.11
CA VAL A 44 20.33 10.08 -0.82
C VAL A 44 18.84 9.76 -0.99
N SER A 45 17.96 10.36 -0.18
CA SER A 45 16.51 10.12 -0.23
C SER A 45 15.74 11.41 0.03
N GLN A 46 15.18 12.00 -1.03
CA GLN A 46 14.54 13.32 -1.00
C GLN A 46 13.00 13.23 -1.02
N VAL A 47 12.42 12.34 -0.21
CA VAL A 47 10.97 12.05 -0.23
C VAL A 47 10.16 13.29 0.16
N LEU A 48 10.53 13.97 1.24
CA LEU A 48 9.85 15.20 1.64
C LEU A 48 9.94 16.30 0.57
N THR A 49 11.13 16.51 0.00
CA THR A 49 11.32 17.47 -1.08
C THR A 49 10.46 17.12 -2.30
N TYR A 50 10.37 15.84 -2.68
CA TYR A 50 9.50 15.39 -3.76
C TYR A 50 8.01 15.66 -3.45
N LEU A 51 7.53 15.24 -2.29
CA LEU A 51 6.13 15.35 -1.90
C LEU A 51 5.66 16.81 -1.82
N ARG A 52 6.50 17.71 -1.28
CA ARG A 52 6.22 19.15 -1.27
C ARG A 52 6.06 19.71 -2.68
N LYS A 53 6.95 19.35 -3.60
CA LYS A 53 6.88 19.81 -4.99
C LYS A 53 5.65 19.28 -5.71
N ALA A 54 5.32 18.00 -5.51
CA ALA A 54 4.13 17.38 -6.10
C ALA A 54 2.84 18.06 -5.62
N TRP A 55 2.68 18.21 -4.31
CA TRP A 55 1.54 18.89 -3.72
C TRP A 55 1.44 20.36 -4.18
N GLN A 56 2.54 21.12 -4.15
CA GLN A 56 2.55 22.52 -4.62
C GLN A 56 2.21 22.67 -6.11
N LYS A 57 2.63 21.72 -6.95
CA LYS A 57 2.42 21.79 -8.40
C LYS A 57 1.02 21.34 -8.81
N PHE A 58 0.47 20.33 -8.15
CA PHE A 58 -0.78 19.67 -8.57
C PHE A 58 -1.98 19.98 -7.68
N GLY A 59 -1.79 20.57 -6.49
CA GLY A 59 -2.86 20.94 -5.58
C GLY A 59 -3.81 19.77 -5.31
N ASP A 60 -5.11 20.01 -5.47
CA ASP A 60 -6.17 19.01 -5.25
C ASP A 60 -6.08 17.80 -6.19
N ARG A 61 -5.37 17.90 -7.32
CA ARG A 61 -5.14 16.75 -8.20
C ARG A 61 -4.15 15.76 -7.59
N TRP A 62 -3.31 16.19 -6.65
CA TRP A 62 -2.38 15.31 -5.96
C TRP A 62 -3.09 14.41 -4.96
N VAL A 63 -2.65 13.16 -4.89
CA VAL A 63 -3.06 12.20 -3.86
C VAL A 63 -1.83 11.65 -3.16
N TRP A 64 -1.87 11.65 -1.84
CA TRP A 64 -0.84 11.09 -0.99
C TRP A 64 -1.01 9.56 -0.91
N SER A 65 -0.09 8.79 -1.50
CA SER A 65 -0.25 7.33 -1.59
C SER A 65 0.85 6.57 -0.88
N PHE A 66 0.45 5.60 -0.06
CA PHE A 66 1.40 4.80 0.74
C PHE A 66 1.07 3.31 0.75
N ASN A 67 2.12 2.51 0.72
CA ASN A 67 2.04 1.07 0.97
C ASN A 67 2.23 0.83 2.48
N VAL A 68 1.30 0.11 3.09
CA VAL A 68 1.33 -0.24 4.52
C VAL A 68 1.31 -1.76 4.65
N TYR A 69 2.41 -2.33 5.10
CA TYR A 69 2.59 -3.79 5.17
C TYR A 69 3.12 -4.22 6.53
N PRO A 70 2.24 -4.58 7.47
CA PRO A 70 2.63 -5.21 8.72
C PRO A 70 3.34 -6.57 8.52
N PHE A 71 3.17 -7.20 7.36
CA PHE A 71 3.89 -8.42 6.97
C PHE A 71 5.42 -8.27 7.01
N TRP A 72 5.95 -7.08 6.71
CA TRP A 72 7.40 -6.87 6.67
C TRP A 72 8.01 -6.54 8.04
N ASP A 73 7.19 -6.35 9.08
CA ASP A 73 7.68 -6.11 10.45
C ASP A 73 8.30 -7.37 11.05
N ASN A 74 8.06 -8.54 10.44
CA ASN A 74 8.67 -9.83 10.83
C ASN A 74 8.44 -10.18 12.31
N THR A 75 7.26 -9.85 12.83
CA THR A 75 6.83 -10.18 14.20
C THR A 75 5.63 -11.11 14.16
N CYS A 76 5.60 -12.11 15.04
CA CYS A 76 4.48 -13.06 15.13
C CYS A 76 3.13 -12.42 15.47
N SER A 77 3.16 -11.24 16.09
CA SER A 77 1.99 -10.45 16.43
C SER A 77 1.48 -9.58 15.29
N GLY A 78 2.22 -9.44 14.19
CA GLY A 78 1.82 -8.59 13.06
C GLY A 78 0.48 -9.05 12.49
N ASP A 79 -0.47 -8.14 12.33
CA ASP A 79 -1.80 -8.39 11.78
C ASP A 79 -2.36 -7.13 11.09
N PHE A 80 -3.63 -7.19 10.68
CA PHE A 80 -4.29 -6.08 10.01
C PHE A 80 -4.50 -4.86 10.94
N ALA A 81 -4.56 -5.02 12.26
CA ALA A 81 -4.85 -3.93 13.18
C ALA A 81 -3.76 -2.84 13.18
N ALA A 82 -2.56 -3.14 12.69
CA ALA A 82 -1.50 -2.16 12.47
C ALA A 82 -1.77 -1.20 11.28
N VAL A 83 -2.63 -1.58 10.33
CA VAL A 83 -2.90 -0.80 9.10
C VAL A 83 -3.56 0.55 9.41
N PRO A 84 -4.68 0.64 10.16
CA PRO A 84 -5.31 1.92 10.49
C PRO A 84 -4.37 2.87 11.25
N GLY A 85 -3.55 2.34 12.16
CA GLY A 85 -2.52 3.11 12.87
C GLY A 85 -1.43 3.63 11.94
N GLY A 86 -1.00 2.83 10.96
CA GLY A 86 -0.05 3.24 9.93
C GLY A 86 -0.58 4.38 9.05
N MET A 87 -1.86 4.31 8.66
CA MET A 87 -2.51 5.38 7.88
C MET A 87 -2.70 6.66 8.70
N ALA A 88 -3.03 6.55 9.99
CA ALA A 88 -3.08 7.71 10.89
C ALA A 88 -1.72 8.41 11.04
N ASP A 89 -0.62 7.66 11.14
CA ASP A 89 0.74 8.21 11.16
C ASP A 89 1.05 8.98 9.86
N PHE A 90 0.67 8.44 8.70
CA PHE A 90 0.79 9.16 7.43
C PHE A 90 -0.07 10.42 7.39
N ARG A 91 -1.33 10.36 7.83
CA ARG A 91 -2.23 11.53 7.94
C ARG A 91 -1.63 12.66 8.75
N MET A 92 -1.03 12.35 9.90
CA MET A 92 -0.33 13.33 10.74
C MET A 92 0.86 13.97 9.99
N ARG A 93 1.66 13.17 9.29
CA ARG A 93 2.82 13.65 8.53
C ARG A 93 2.43 14.53 7.36
N ILE A 94 1.39 14.17 6.62
CA ILE A 94 0.80 15.01 5.57
C ILE A 94 0.39 16.36 6.15
N SER A 95 -0.38 16.34 7.24
CA SER A 95 -0.83 17.55 7.93
C SER A 95 0.34 18.43 8.38
N ALA A 96 1.46 17.84 8.78
CA ALA A 96 2.66 18.59 9.12
C ALA A 96 3.30 19.29 7.91
N VAL A 97 3.16 18.73 6.70
CA VAL A 97 3.62 19.31 5.43
C VAL A 97 2.68 20.41 4.93
N THR A 98 1.38 20.14 4.85
CA THR A 98 0.40 20.98 4.12
C THR A 98 -0.38 21.92 5.02
N LYS A 99 -0.43 21.62 6.33
CA LYS A 99 -1.34 22.23 7.33
C LYS A 99 -2.82 21.97 7.05
N GLN A 100 -3.15 21.05 6.14
CA GLN A 100 -4.51 20.63 5.86
C GLN A 100 -4.80 19.29 6.53
N LYS A 101 -6.05 19.09 6.97
CA LYS A 101 -6.49 17.83 7.60
C LYS A 101 -7.11 16.85 6.62
N ASN A 102 -7.56 17.35 5.47
CA ASN A 102 -8.42 16.64 4.51
C ASN A 102 -7.77 16.46 3.13
N ASP A 103 -6.43 16.53 3.05
CA ASP A 103 -5.72 16.13 1.83
C ASP A 103 -6.14 14.71 1.41
N THR A 104 -6.38 14.47 0.11
CA THR A 104 -6.75 13.11 -0.34
C THR A 104 -5.58 12.14 -0.14
N MET A 105 -5.82 11.02 0.54
CA MET A 105 -4.83 10.00 0.87
C MET A 105 -5.32 8.60 0.52
N TRP A 106 -4.49 7.84 -0.19
CA TRP A 106 -4.76 6.44 -0.55
C TRP A 106 -3.78 5.50 0.13
N MET A 107 -4.26 4.35 0.59
CA MET A 107 -3.42 3.20 0.88
C MET A 107 -3.32 2.36 -0.38
N THR A 108 -2.19 2.43 -1.08
CA THR A 108 -2.04 1.81 -2.41
C THR A 108 -1.74 0.34 -2.40
N GLU A 109 -1.19 -0.17 -1.30
CA GLU A 109 -1.00 -1.60 -1.13
C GLU A 109 -0.97 -1.98 0.35
N THR A 110 -1.53 -3.16 0.62
CA THR A 110 -1.39 -3.90 1.86
C THR A 110 -1.63 -5.38 1.55
N GLY A 111 -1.11 -6.30 2.35
CA GLY A 111 -1.31 -7.71 2.07
C GLY A 111 -0.56 -8.63 3.02
N TRP A 112 -0.88 -9.90 2.89
CA TRP A 112 -0.25 -10.99 3.61
C TRP A 112 0.05 -12.14 2.65
N SER A 113 1.15 -12.86 2.85
CA SER A 113 1.53 -13.99 2.00
C SER A 113 0.98 -15.31 2.53
N SER A 114 0.50 -16.21 1.65
CA SER A 114 0.11 -17.58 2.05
C SER A 114 1.25 -18.58 2.07
N ALA A 115 2.44 -18.20 1.58
CA ALA A 115 3.65 -19.01 1.61
C ALA A 115 4.88 -18.10 1.71
N PRO A 116 5.95 -18.53 2.39
CA PRO A 116 7.14 -17.70 2.50
C PRO A 116 7.80 -17.52 1.13
N PRO A 117 8.22 -16.30 0.75
CA PRO A 117 9.14 -16.10 -0.36
C PRO A 117 10.41 -16.95 -0.17
N GLN A 118 11.08 -17.31 -1.27
CA GLN A 118 12.23 -18.25 -1.27
C GLN A 118 13.36 -17.91 -0.26
N TYR A 119 13.53 -16.64 0.11
CA TYR A 119 14.57 -16.16 1.03
C TYR A 119 14.03 -15.66 2.37
N TYR A 120 12.75 -15.92 2.66
CA TYR A 120 12.08 -15.39 3.83
C TYR A 120 12.01 -16.44 4.93
N ASN A 121 12.64 -16.14 6.06
CA ASN A 121 12.50 -16.93 7.27
C ASN A 121 11.28 -16.42 8.02
N GLU A 122 10.22 -17.23 8.08
CA GLU A 122 9.04 -16.90 8.85
C GLU A 122 9.39 -16.68 10.33
N PRO A 123 8.83 -15.65 10.99
CA PRO A 123 9.09 -15.39 12.40
C PRO A 123 8.48 -16.48 13.31
N CYS A 124 7.46 -17.19 12.83
CA CYS A 124 6.84 -18.32 13.49
C CYS A 124 6.06 -19.20 12.51
N LYS A 125 5.75 -20.42 12.98
CA LYS A 125 4.93 -21.37 12.25
C LYS A 125 3.56 -20.78 11.90
N GLY A 126 3.20 -20.88 10.62
CA GLY A 126 1.90 -20.44 10.12
C GLY A 126 1.82 -18.94 9.83
N TYR A 127 2.94 -18.21 9.93
CA TYR A 127 3.00 -16.80 9.57
C TYR A 127 2.59 -16.58 8.12
N CYS A 128 3.18 -17.30 7.18
CA CYS A 128 2.75 -17.37 5.79
C CYS A 128 1.86 -18.60 5.59
N SER A 129 0.57 -18.46 5.85
CA SER A 129 -0.42 -19.54 5.66
C SER A 129 -1.69 -19.03 5.00
N LEU A 130 -2.44 -19.93 4.36
CA LEU A 130 -3.77 -19.60 3.82
C LEU A 130 -4.71 -19.06 4.90
N ALA A 131 -4.70 -19.64 6.10
CA ALA A 131 -5.53 -19.18 7.21
C ALA A 131 -5.18 -17.74 7.64
N ARG A 132 -3.87 -17.39 7.68
CA ARG A 132 -3.45 -16.03 8.02
C ARG A 132 -3.79 -15.03 6.92
N LEU A 133 -3.63 -15.43 5.66
CA LEU A 133 -4.02 -14.64 4.51
C LEU A 133 -5.54 -14.38 4.48
N GLN A 134 -6.35 -15.42 4.71
CA GLN A 134 -7.80 -15.31 4.79
C GLN A 134 -8.21 -14.30 5.86
N LYS A 135 -7.74 -14.52 7.10
CA LYS A 135 -8.03 -13.62 8.21
C LYS A 135 -7.64 -12.17 7.88
N TYR A 136 -6.47 -11.97 7.29
CA TYR A 136 -5.98 -10.63 6.97
C TYR A 136 -6.90 -9.91 5.97
N TYR A 137 -7.36 -10.61 4.92
CA TYR A 137 -8.27 -10.03 3.95
C TYR A 137 -9.69 -9.89 4.47
N GLU A 138 -10.17 -10.79 5.33
CA GLU A 138 -11.43 -10.60 6.04
C GLU A 138 -11.38 -9.31 6.88
N ASP A 139 -10.34 -9.12 7.69
CA ASP A 139 -10.17 -7.91 8.51
C ASP A 139 -10.08 -6.65 7.62
N PHE A 140 -9.35 -6.72 6.48
CA PHE A 140 -9.29 -5.63 5.50
C PHE A 140 -10.67 -5.27 4.91
N MET A 141 -11.49 -6.27 4.56
CA MET A 141 -12.82 -6.02 3.97
C MET A 141 -13.83 -5.49 4.98
N HIS A 142 -13.62 -5.71 6.28
CA HIS A 142 -14.43 -5.13 7.35
C HIS A 142 -13.96 -3.72 7.78
N TRP A 143 -12.84 -3.25 7.24
CA TRP A 143 -12.31 -1.95 7.61
C TRP A 143 -12.99 -0.81 6.86
N GLU A 144 -13.68 0.04 7.60
CA GLU A 144 -14.40 1.23 7.10
C GLU A 144 -13.48 2.42 6.79
N LEU A 145 -12.20 2.18 6.50
CA LEU A 145 -11.18 3.16 6.09
C LEU A 145 -10.82 4.27 7.11
N GLY A 146 -11.50 4.30 8.26
CA GLY A 146 -11.23 5.21 9.37
C GLY A 146 -9.98 4.85 10.17
N GLY A 147 -9.50 5.81 10.96
CA GLY A 147 -8.33 5.63 11.83
C GLY A 147 -8.52 6.30 13.20
N PRO A 148 -7.52 6.16 14.10
CA PRO A 148 -7.55 6.79 15.43
C PRO A 148 -7.42 8.33 15.42
N VAL A 149 -7.29 8.96 14.25
CA VAL A 149 -7.13 10.41 14.08
C VAL A 149 -8.11 10.93 13.02
N ASP A 150 -8.47 12.21 13.10
CA ASP A 150 -9.30 12.88 12.08
C ASP A 150 -8.69 12.74 10.68
N GLY A 151 -9.50 12.33 9.72
CA GLY A 151 -9.15 12.26 8.30
C GLY A 151 -8.93 10.83 7.83
N ASP A 152 -10.00 10.25 7.28
CA ASP A 152 -10.05 8.86 6.82
C ASP A 152 -9.14 8.61 5.62
N THR A 153 -8.85 7.33 5.36
CA THR A 153 -8.24 6.90 4.11
C THR A 153 -9.30 6.99 3.01
N ASP A 154 -9.06 7.74 1.94
CA ASP A 154 -10.08 7.91 0.91
C ASP A 154 -10.28 6.64 0.09
N HIS A 155 -9.20 5.91 -0.20
CA HIS A 155 -9.22 4.65 -0.94
C HIS A 155 -8.16 3.69 -0.38
N ALA A 156 -8.49 2.41 -0.36
CA ALA A 156 -7.60 1.35 0.09
C ALA A 156 -7.56 0.24 -0.95
N PHE A 157 -6.35 -0.22 -1.26
CA PHE A 157 -6.09 -1.26 -2.23
C PHE A 157 -5.28 -2.36 -1.56
N TYR A 158 -5.69 -3.60 -1.78
CA TYR A 158 -4.92 -4.74 -1.36
C TYR A 158 -4.01 -5.23 -2.48
N PHE A 159 -2.88 -5.79 -2.11
CA PHE A 159 -1.94 -6.46 -2.98
C PHE A 159 -2.05 -7.96 -2.71
N THR A 160 -2.61 -8.77 -3.61
CA THR A 160 -3.02 -8.47 -4.99
C THR A 160 -4.03 -9.52 -5.47
N MET A 161 -4.55 -9.41 -6.70
CA MET A 161 -5.44 -10.42 -7.26
C MET A 161 -4.73 -11.76 -7.51
N ARG A 162 -3.50 -11.74 -8.03
CA ARG A 162 -2.74 -12.95 -8.39
C ARG A 162 -1.37 -12.98 -7.75
N ASP A 163 -0.85 -14.16 -7.40
CA ASP A 163 0.51 -14.27 -6.90
C ASP A 163 1.47 -13.60 -7.89
N ALA A 164 2.41 -12.83 -7.35
CA ALA A 164 3.32 -12.05 -8.14
C ALA A 164 4.60 -12.84 -8.39
N ARG A 165 5.22 -12.57 -9.54
CA ARG A 165 6.54 -13.10 -9.88
C ARG A 165 7.49 -11.93 -10.07
N ASN A 166 8.35 -11.73 -9.08
CA ASN A 166 9.38 -10.70 -9.13
C ASN A 166 10.70 -11.38 -9.48
N PHE A 167 11.06 -11.31 -10.77
CA PHE A 167 12.11 -12.15 -11.37
C PHE A 167 11.80 -13.65 -11.21
N ASP A 168 12.65 -14.40 -10.51
CA ASP A 168 12.48 -15.83 -10.22
C ASP A 168 11.87 -16.10 -8.83
N ILE A 169 11.55 -15.04 -8.07
CA ILE A 169 10.94 -15.14 -6.75
C ILE A 169 9.42 -15.10 -6.89
N THR A 170 8.76 -16.11 -6.36
CA THR A 170 7.29 -16.13 -6.26
C THR A 170 6.87 -15.50 -4.94
N GLU A 171 5.93 -14.56 -5.02
CA GLU A 171 5.34 -13.84 -3.90
C GLU A 171 3.87 -14.24 -3.77
N SER A 172 3.56 -15.07 -2.77
CA SER A 172 2.23 -15.71 -2.64
C SER A 172 1.18 -14.83 -1.94
N PHE A 173 1.14 -13.54 -2.28
CA PHE A 173 0.20 -12.56 -1.71
C PHE A 173 -1.18 -12.59 -2.38
N GLY A 174 -1.30 -13.17 -3.57
CA GLY A 174 -2.49 -13.04 -4.40
C GLY A 174 -3.65 -13.91 -3.95
N LEU A 175 -4.89 -13.46 -4.10
CA LEU A 175 -6.05 -14.32 -3.85
C LEU A 175 -6.15 -15.51 -4.83
N VAL A 176 -5.48 -15.43 -5.97
CA VAL A 176 -5.44 -16.46 -7.02
C VAL A 176 -3.99 -16.83 -7.35
N GLU A 177 -3.67 -18.12 -7.46
CA GLU A 177 -2.27 -18.58 -7.60
C GLU A 177 -1.64 -18.21 -8.95
N THR A 178 -2.28 -18.56 -10.07
CA THR A 178 -1.70 -18.37 -11.42
C THR A 178 -2.69 -17.69 -12.35
N CYS A 179 -2.25 -17.25 -13.54
CA CYS A 179 -3.12 -16.66 -14.56
C CYS A 179 -4.19 -17.64 -15.09
N GLN A 180 -3.95 -18.95 -14.98
CA GLN A 180 -4.84 -20.00 -15.44
C GLN A 180 -5.91 -20.35 -14.43
N ASN A 181 -5.71 -20.01 -13.15
CA ASN A 181 -6.73 -20.23 -12.12
C ASN A 181 -7.87 -19.22 -12.28
N VAL A 182 -9.09 -19.76 -12.31
CA VAL A 182 -10.35 -19.00 -12.34
C VAL A 182 -11.03 -18.91 -10.96
N SER A 183 -10.50 -19.60 -9.95
CA SER A 183 -11.01 -19.64 -8.58
C SER A 183 -10.01 -19.11 -7.57
N CYS A 184 -10.52 -18.66 -6.42
CA CYS A 184 -9.73 -18.16 -5.30
C CYS A 184 -9.05 -19.32 -4.55
N LYS A 185 -7.83 -19.13 -4.05
CA LYS A 185 -7.11 -20.13 -3.25
C LYS A 185 -7.80 -20.43 -1.91
N LEU A 186 -8.62 -19.50 -1.43
CA LEU A 186 -9.43 -19.68 -0.22
C LEU A 186 -10.60 -20.66 -0.43
N GLN A 187 -11.17 -20.71 -1.64
CA GLN A 187 -12.28 -21.62 -1.95
C GLN A 187 -11.83 -23.09 -1.93
N LYS A 188 -10.60 -23.37 -2.37
CA LYS A 188 -10.01 -24.72 -2.30
C LYS A 188 -9.83 -25.21 -0.85
N ALA A 189 -9.73 -24.29 0.11
CA ALA A 189 -9.54 -24.64 1.52
C ALA A 189 -10.85 -25.05 2.21
N GLU A 190 -11.99 -24.51 1.78
CA GLU A 190 -13.31 -24.88 2.32
C GLU A 190 -13.74 -26.29 1.90
N ASP A 191 -13.35 -26.73 0.70
CA ASP A 191 -13.56 -28.12 0.23
C ASP A 191 -12.75 -29.17 1.02
N LEU A 192 -11.78 -28.75 1.84
CA LEU A 192 -10.99 -29.60 2.74
C LEU A 192 -11.56 -29.66 4.17
N VAL A 193 -12.63 -28.90 4.46
CA VAL A 193 -13.37 -28.94 5.74
C VAL A 193 -14.70 -29.67 5.52
N VAL A 194 -14.63 -30.90 5.03
CA VAL A 194 -15.70 -31.88 5.24
C VAL A 194 -15.17 -32.85 6.29
N ILE A 195 -15.64 -32.67 7.53
CA ILE A 195 -15.40 -33.58 8.67
C ILE A 195 -16.12 -34.90 8.41
#